data_AF-A0A920AAM7-F1
#
_entry.id   AF-A0A920AAM7-F1
#
_cell.length_a   1.000
_cell.length_b   1.000
_cell.length_c   1.000
_cell.angle_alpha   90.00
_cell.angle_beta   90.00
_cell.angle_gamma   90.00
#
_symmetry.space_group_name_H-M   'P 1'
#
loop_
_entity.id
_entity.type
_entity.pdbx_description
1 polymer ?
#
loop_
_entity_poly.entity_id
_entity_poly.type
_entity_poly.pdbx_seq_one_letter_code
_entity_poly.pdbx_strand_id
1 'polypeptide(L)'
;MAINPNFNISKINQWSYAETSIAPLVVFRIIFGLMMFVGILRFWLKGWIHDFFIKPDHFFHYYGFEWVKPMGEFGMYTIFCLLLISSLFIVLGFYYRTSSILFFLLFTYVELIDVTNYLNHYYFISLVSFLMCFLPANRSFSIDMIFQSCKAS
;
A
#
# COMPACT_ATOMS: atom_id res chain seq x y z
N MET A 1 -29.75 6.15 39.67
CA MET A 1 -28.75 5.51 38.78
C MET A 1 -27.41 5.56 39.52
N ALA A 2 -27.05 4.49 40.23
CA ALA A 2 -25.90 4.46 41.13
C ALA A 2 -24.60 4.23 40.34
N ILE A 3 -23.62 5.11 40.52
CA ILE A 3 -22.27 4.98 39.95
C ILE A 3 -21.54 3.88 40.74
N ASN A 4 -21.03 2.86 40.05
CA ASN A 4 -20.30 1.74 40.66
C ASN A 4 -19.02 2.26 41.35
N PRO A 5 -18.88 2.11 42.69
CA PRO A 5 -17.79 2.71 43.46
C PRO A 5 -16.43 2.01 43.30
N ASN A 6 -16.34 0.92 42.54
CA ASN A 6 -15.11 0.13 42.34
C ASN A 6 -14.38 0.45 41.02
N PHE A 7 -14.55 1.65 40.46
CA PHE A 7 -13.84 2.07 39.24
C PHE A 7 -12.40 2.50 39.58
N ASN A 8 -11.48 1.54 39.56
CA ASN A 8 -10.07 1.75 39.89
C ASN A 8 -9.28 2.28 38.68
N ILE A 9 -9.01 3.59 38.67
CA ILE A 9 -8.31 4.32 37.60
C ILE A 9 -6.90 3.77 37.34
N SER A 10 -6.24 3.14 38.32
CA SER A 10 -4.88 2.60 38.15
C SER A 10 -4.79 1.44 37.16
N LYS A 11 -5.85 0.63 37.02
CA LYS A 11 -5.93 -0.45 36.01
C LYS A 11 -5.99 0.09 34.58
N ILE A 12 -6.61 1.25 34.38
CA ILE A 12 -6.73 1.90 33.06
C ILE A 12 -5.37 2.43 32.62
N ASN A 13 -4.62 3.01 33.56
CA ASN A 13 -3.24 3.47 33.31
C ASN A 13 -2.36 2.27 32.91
N GLN A 14 -2.45 1.15 33.62
CA GLN A 14 -1.64 -0.03 33.33
C GLN A 14 -1.95 -0.67 31.96
N TRP A 15 -3.20 -0.62 31.48
CA TRP A 15 -3.59 -1.07 30.13
C TRP A 15 -3.08 -0.12 29.04
N SER A 16 -3.01 1.18 29.34
CA SER A 16 -2.55 2.21 28.40
C SER A 16 -1.02 2.18 28.17
N TYR A 17 -0.26 1.69 29.16
CA TYR A 17 1.20 1.56 29.09
C TYR A 17 1.68 0.14 28.73
N ALA A 18 0.78 -0.79 28.40
CA ALA A 18 1.18 -2.12 27.97
C ALA A 18 1.89 -2.04 26.60
N GLU A 19 3.11 -2.58 26.51
CA GLU A 19 3.85 -2.67 25.26
C GLU A 19 3.07 -3.52 24.26
N THR A 20 2.37 -2.87 23.34
CA THR A 20 1.65 -3.56 22.28
C THR A 20 2.65 -4.12 21.29
N SER A 21 2.56 -5.41 21.00
CA SER A 21 3.46 -6.08 20.06
C SER A 21 3.30 -5.48 18.66
N ILE A 22 4.40 -5.27 17.96
CA ILE A 22 4.42 -4.77 16.58
C ILE A 22 3.99 -5.84 15.55
N ALA A 23 3.81 -7.09 16.01
CA ALA A 23 3.51 -8.25 15.18
C ALA A 23 2.27 -8.07 14.29
N PRO A 24 1.12 -7.53 14.75
CA PRO A 24 -0.05 -7.34 13.89
C PRO A 24 0.23 -6.40 12.71
N LEU A 25 1.06 -5.38 12.91
CA LEU A 25 1.40 -4.41 11.87
C LEU A 25 2.32 -5.03 10.80
N VAL A 26 3.26 -5.89 11.22
CA VAL A 26 4.13 -6.65 10.30
C VAL A 26 3.32 -7.65 9.49
N VAL A 27 2.40 -8.38 10.14
CA VAL A 27 1.50 -9.32 9.46
C VAL A 27 0.63 -8.60 8.44
N PHE A 28 0.06 -7.45 8.82
CA PHE A 28 -0.73 -6.61 7.91
C PHE A 28 0.08 -6.19 6.68
N ARG A 29 1.32 -5.72 6.86
CA ARG A 29 2.23 -5.36 5.77
C ARG A 29 2.44 -6.51 4.80
N ILE A 30 2.76 -7.70 5.31
CA ILE A 30 3.05 -8.89 4.49
C ILE A 30 1.80 -9.30 3.70
N ILE A 31 0.65 -9.40 4.37
CA ILE A 31 -0.61 -9.78 3.73
C ILE A 31 -0.99 -8.76 2.65
N PHE A 32 -0.92 -7.47 2.97
CA PHE A 32 -1.21 -6.40 2.03
C PHE A 32 -0.29 -6.46 0.80
N GLY A 33 1.02 -6.51 1.02
CA GLY A 33 2.00 -6.57 -0.07
C GLY A 33 1.83 -7.80 -0.97
N LEU A 34 1.59 -8.98 -0.39
CA LEU A 34 1.35 -10.21 -1.15
C LEU A 34 0.05 -10.16 -1.95
N MET A 35 -1.02 -9.67 -1.33
CA MET A 35 -2.31 -9.49 -2.00
C MET A 35 -2.18 -8.53 -3.19
N MET A 36 -1.46 -7.42 -3.02
CA MET A 36 -1.21 -6.47 -4.11
C MET A 36 -0.33 -7.09 -5.21
N PHE A 37 0.76 -7.76 -4.85
CA PHE A 37 1.64 -8.43 -5.82
C PHE A 37 0.87 -9.43 -6.68
N VAL A 38 0.11 -10.33 -6.05
CA VAL A 38 -0.69 -11.34 -6.76
C VAL A 38 -1.79 -10.70 -7.60
N GLY A 39 -2.46 -9.66 -7.06
CA GLY A 39 -3.50 -8.93 -7.79
C GLY A 39 -2.98 -8.28 -9.07
N ILE A 40 -1.83 -7.62 -9.00
CA ILE A 40 -1.18 -6.93 -10.11
C ILE A 40 -0.59 -7.93 -11.11
N LEU A 41 0.03 -9.01 -10.61
CA LEU A 41 0.55 -10.08 -11.48
C LEU A 41 -0.59 -10.74 -12.25
N ARG A 42 -1.71 -11.04 -11.59
CA ARG A 42 -2.91 -11.56 -12.26
C ARG A 42 -3.44 -10.59 -13.30
N PHE A 43 -3.46 -9.29 -12.99
CA PHE A 43 -3.90 -8.24 -13.91
C PHE A 43 -3.03 -8.24 -15.18
N TRP A 44 -1.70 -8.33 -15.01
CA TRP A 44 -0.77 -8.45 -16.13
C TRP A 44 -1.03 -9.72 -16.94
N LEU A 45 -1.05 -10.89 -16.30
CA LEU A 45 -1.18 -12.19 -16.97
C LEU A 45 -2.49 -12.32 -17.77
N LYS A 46 -3.54 -11.61 -17.37
CA LYS A 46 -4.81 -11.56 -18.11
C LYS A 46 -4.79 -10.64 -19.34
N GLY A 47 -3.70 -9.91 -19.59
CA GLY A 47 -3.61 -8.95 -20.70
C GLY A 47 -4.36 -7.65 -20.44
N TRP A 48 -4.88 -7.45 -19.23
CA TRP A 48 -5.73 -6.31 -18.88
C TRP A 48 -5.01 -4.97 -18.96
N ILE A 49 -3.68 -4.95 -18.90
CA ILE A 49 -2.88 -3.74 -19.16
C ILE A 49 -3.16 -3.22 -20.56
N HIS A 50 -3.19 -4.11 -21.55
CA HIS A 50 -3.44 -3.74 -22.94
C HIS A 50 -4.92 -3.38 -23.14
N ASP A 51 -5.83 -4.22 -22.64
CA ASP A 51 -7.27 -4.04 -22.85
C ASP A 51 -7.82 -2.75 -22.24
N PHE A 52 -7.31 -2.33 -21.07
CA PHE A 52 -7.84 -1.16 -20.35
C PHE A 52 -7.04 0.12 -20.55
N PHE A 53 -5.76 0.06 -20.91
CA PHE A 53 -4.92 1.28 -20.97
C PHE A 53 -4.25 1.54 -22.32
N ILE A 54 -4.24 0.56 -23.23
CA ILE A 54 -3.60 0.70 -24.55
C ILE A 54 -4.65 0.71 -25.66
N LYS A 55 -5.59 -0.22 -25.62
CA LYS A 55 -6.63 -0.40 -26.65
C LYS A 55 -7.71 0.70 -26.68
N PRO A 56 -8.18 1.27 -25.55
CA PRO A 56 -9.23 2.28 -25.58
C PRO A 56 -8.77 3.59 -26.22
N ASP A 57 -9.55 4.10 -27.16
CA ASP A 57 -9.27 5.38 -27.83
C ASP A 57 -9.69 6.60 -26.99
N HIS A 58 -10.57 6.40 -26.00
CA HIS A 58 -11.12 7.43 -25.13
C HIS A 58 -11.11 7.00 -23.67
N PHE A 59 -10.68 7.91 -22.80
CA PHE A 59 -10.64 7.74 -21.34
C PHE A 59 -11.58 8.75 -20.69
N PHE A 60 -12.34 8.32 -19.68
CA PHE A 60 -13.17 9.22 -18.89
C PHE A 60 -12.39 9.67 -17.67
N HIS A 61 -11.98 10.94 -17.64
CA HIS A 61 -11.15 11.46 -16.56
C HIS A 61 -11.98 11.89 -15.34
N TYR A 62 -11.37 11.82 -14.15
CA TYR A 62 -11.93 12.43 -12.95
C TYR A 62 -11.90 13.96 -13.09
N TYR A 63 -12.92 14.63 -12.55
CA TYR A 63 -12.97 16.08 -12.50
C TYR A 63 -11.73 16.64 -11.77
N GLY A 64 -10.94 17.48 -12.45
CA GLY A 64 -9.67 18.01 -11.95
C GLY A 64 -8.41 17.18 -12.26
N PHE A 65 -8.56 15.99 -12.86
CA PHE A 65 -7.45 15.09 -13.24
C PHE A 65 -7.41 14.79 -14.75
N GLU A 66 -7.96 15.68 -15.59
CA GLU A 66 -7.97 15.54 -17.05
C GLU A 66 -6.57 15.49 -17.70
N TRP A 67 -5.56 15.91 -16.96
CA TRP A 67 -4.15 15.86 -17.37
C TRP A 67 -3.51 14.48 -17.17
N VAL A 68 -4.16 13.57 -16.43
CA VAL A 68 -3.67 12.20 -16.19
C VAL A 68 -4.06 11.31 -17.36
N LYS A 69 -3.09 10.94 -18.19
CA LYS A 69 -3.28 10.13 -19.40
C LYS A 69 -2.29 8.97 -19.41
N PRO A 70 -2.64 7.82 -20.01
CA PRO A 70 -1.72 6.69 -20.09
C PRO A 70 -0.46 7.09 -20.89
N MET A 71 0.71 6.68 -20.39
CA MET A 71 2.02 7.04 -20.97
C MET A 71 2.41 6.15 -22.17
N GLY A 72 1.43 5.74 -22.97
CA GLY A 72 1.58 4.76 -24.04
C GLY A 72 1.90 3.35 -23.54
N GLU A 73 2.06 2.41 -24.47
CA GLU A 73 2.26 0.98 -24.16
C GLU A 73 3.48 0.74 -23.26
N PHE A 74 4.66 1.22 -23.68
CA PHE A 74 5.90 1.03 -22.94
C PHE A 74 5.83 1.65 -21.53
N GLY A 75 5.23 2.84 -21.41
CA GLY A 75 5.05 3.52 -20.13
C GLY A 75 4.15 2.73 -19.17
N MET A 76 3.02 2.23 -19.66
CA MET A 76 2.09 1.46 -18.83
C MET A 76 2.72 0.15 -18.33
N TYR A 77 3.39 -0.62 -19.18
CA TYR A 77 4.09 -1.83 -18.73
C TYR A 77 5.23 -1.53 -17.73
N THR A 78 5.93 -0.41 -17.90
CA THR A 78 6.95 0.03 -16.94
C THR A 78 6.34 0.34 -15.57
N ILE A 79 5.20 1.04 -15.54
CA ILE A 79 4.49 1.37 -14.30
C ILE A 79 4.02 0.10 -13.58
N PHE A 80 3.43 -0.85 -14.29
CA PHE A 80 3.00 -2.13 -13.72
C PHE A 80 4.19 -2.96 -13.22
N CYS A 81 5.35 -2.89 -13.87
CA CYS A 81 6.57 -3.53 -13.41
C CYS A 81 7.08 -2.92 -12.09
N LEU A 82 7.11 -1.58 -12.01
CA LEU A 82 7.48 -0.87 -10.78
C LEU A 82 6.50 -1.14 -9.63
N LEU A 83 5.20 -1.30 -9.94
CA LEU A 83 4.18 -1.72 -8.97
C LEU A 83 4.45 -3.12 -8.41
N LEU A 84 4.81 -4.08 -9.26
CA LEU A 84 5.20 -5.43 -8.81
C LEU A 84 6.44 -5.40 -7.92
N ILE A 85 7.49 -4.70 -8.34
CA ILE A 85 8.74 -4.60 -7.57
C ILE A 85 8.49 -3.92 -6.22
N SER A 86 7.76 -2.79 -6.21
CA SER A 86 7.45 -2.06 -4.98
C SER A 86 6.58 -2.89 -4.02
N SER A 87 5.59 -3.63 -4.52
CA SER A 87 4.80 -4.54 -3.66
C SER A 87 5.65 -5.65 -3.03
N LEU A 88 6.63 -6.20 -3.77
CA LEU A 88 7.57 -7.18 -3.22
C LEU A 88 8.47 -6.56 -2.14
N PHE A 89 8.95 -5.33 -2.36
CA PHE A 89 9.74 -4.61 -1.34
C PHE A 89 8.92 -4.29 -0.09
N ILE A 90 7.62 -4.01 -0.23
CA ILE A 90 6.70 -3.85 0.91
C ILE A 90 6.61 -5.16 1.71
N VAL A 91 6.46 -6.32 1.06
CA VAL A 91 6.45 -7.63 1.73
C VAL A 91 7.75 -7.86 2.52
N LEU A 92 8.89 -7.69 1.84
CA LEU A 92 10.22 -7.89 2.40
C LEU A 92 10.58 -6.85 3.49
N GLY A 93 9.87 -5.72 3.52
CA GLY A 93 10.19 -4.59 4.39
C GLY A 93 11.49 -3.90 4.00
N PHE A 94 11.90 -3.96 2.74
CA PHE A 94 13.12 -3.33 2.22
C PHE A 94 12.81 -1.91 1.75
N TYR A 95 13.52 -0.90 2.25
CA TYR A 95 13.22 0.53 2.04
C TYR A 95 11.73 0.87 2.14
N TYR A 96 11.01 0.26 3.09
CA TYR A 96 9.54 0.18 2.99
C TYR A 96 8.82 1.53 2.97
N ARG A 97 9.37 2.59 3.59
CA ARG A 97 8.79 3.94 3.45
C ARG A 97 8.80 4.39 1.99
N THR A 98 9.96 4.29 1.34
CA THR A 98 10.13 4.64 -0.07
C THR A 98 9.28 3.74 -0.96
N SER A 99 9.26 2.43 -0.70
CA SER A 99 8.48 1.48 -1.49
C SER A 99 6.97 1.68 -1.34
N SER A 100 6.48 2.01 -0.13
CA SER A 100 5.06 2.31 0.11
C SER A 100 4.63 3.60 -0.57
N ILE A 101 5.46 4.65 -0.51
CA ILE A 101 5.21 5.92 -1.22
C ILE A 101 5.19 5.69 -2.73
N LEU A 102 6.19 4.97 -3.27
CA LEU A 102 6.25 4.65 -4.69
C LEU A 102 5.03 3.85 -5.14
N PHE A 103 4.65 2.82 -4.37
CA PHE A 103 3.47 2.01 -4.64
C PHE A 103 2.19 2.86 -4.64
N PHE A 104 1.99 3.70 -3.61
CA PHE A 104 0.84 4.58 -3.50
C PHE A 104 0.73 5.53 -4.70
N LEU A 105 1.83 6.19 -5.08
CA LEU A 105 1.84 7.13 -6.20
C LEU A 105 1.53 6.44 -7.53
N LEU A 106 2.16 5.29 -7.80
CA LEU A 106 1.93 4.54 -9.03
C LEU A 106 0.52 3.96 -9.10
N PHE A 107 0.02 3.40 -7.99
CA PHE A 107 -1.31 2.78 -7.95
C PHE A 107 -2.40 3.84 -8.11
N THR A 108 -2.28 4.94 -7.38
CA THR A 108 -3.22 6.07 -7.48
C THR A 108 -3.18 6.69 -8.87
N TYR A 109 -2.00 6.81 -9.48
CA TYR A 109 -1.88 7.26 -10.87
C TYR A 109 -2.67 6.36 -11.82
N VAL A 110 -2.52 5.03 -11.72
CA VAL A 110 -3.25 4.07 -12.57
C VAL A 110 -4.76 4.18 -12.35
N GLU A 111 -5.21 4.35 -11.11
CA GLU A 111 -6.62 4.54 -10.78
C GLU A 111 -7.20 5.84 -11.37
N LEU A 112 -6.42 6.92 -11.39
CA LEU A 112 -6.86 8.23 -11.88
C LEU A 112 -6.94 8.34 -13.42
N ILE A 113 -6.37 7.39 -14.17
CA ILE A 113 -6.39 7.40 -15.64
C ILE A 113 -7.82 7.33 -16.18
N ASP A 114 -8.67 6.47 -15.60
CA ASP A 114 -10.02 6.24 -16.10
C ASP A 114 -11.02 5.95 -14.98
N VAL A 115 -12.06 6.78 -14.92
CA VAL A 115 -13.20 6.63 -14.01
C VAL A 115 -13.99 5.36 -14.32
N THR A 116 -13.99 4.85 -15.55
CA THR A 116 -14.72 3.62 -15.89
C THR A 116 -14.10 2.37 -15.28
N ASN A 117 -12.80 2.41 -14.98
CA ASN A 117 -12.10 1.37 -14.25
C ASN A 117 -12.25 1.51 -12.72
N TYR A 118 -13.06 2.47 -12.26
CA TYR A 118 -13.35 2.66 -10.86
C TYR A 118 -14.09 1.46 -10.27
N LEU A 119 -13.55 0.94 -9.18
CA LEU A 119 -14.27 0.08 -8.28
C LEU A 119 -13.93 0.46 -6.84
N ASN A 120 -14.92 0.37 -5.94
CA ASN A 120 -14.76 0.71 -4.51
C ASN A 120 -13.57 0.01 -3.83
N HIS A 121 -13.18 -1.16 -4.33
CA HIS A 121 -12.03 -1.89 -3.78
C HIS A 121 -10.68 -1.29 -4.17
N TYR A 122 -10.56 -0.62 -5.32
CA TYR A 122 -9.35 0.10 -5.71
C TYR A 122 -9.18 1.38 -4.90
N TYR A 123 -10.28 2.12 -4.69
CA TYR A 123 -10.28 3.28 -3.79
C TYR A 123 -9.80 2.91 -2.38
N PHE A 124 -10.30 1.80 -1.84
CA PHE A 124 -9.86 1.27 -0.55
C PHE A 124 -8.35 0.97 -0.54
N ILE A 125 -7.81 0.39 -1.59
CA ILE A 125 -6.37 0.10 -1.72
C ILE A 125 -5.53 1.39 -1.75
N SER A 126 -5.98 2.43 -2.46
CA SER A 126 -5.31 3.74 -2.48
C SER A 126 -5.26 4.37 -1.08
N LEU A 127 -6.35 4.30 -0.32
CA LEU A 127 -6.37 4.78 1.07
C LEU A 127 -5.45 3.96 2.00
N VAL A 128 -5.45 2.64 1.87
CA VAL A 128 -4.60 1.77 2.70
C VAL A 128 -3.12 1.97 2.35
N SER A 129 -2.77 2.08 1.07
CA SER A 129 -1.39 2.35 0.65
C SER A 129 -0.91 3.75 1.07
N PHE A 130 -1.79 4.76 1.06
CA PHE A 130 -1.51 6.07 1.66
C PHE A 130 -1.21 5.95 3.16
N LEU A 131 -2.04 5.21 3.91
CA LEU A 131 -1.83 4.98 5.33
C LEU A 131 -0.50 4.25 5.60
N MET A 132 -0.15 3.27 4.76
CA MET A 132 1.13 2.54 4.84
C MET A 132 2.35 3.46 4.70
N CYS A 133 2.24 4.61 4.02
CA CYS A 133 3.34 5.57 3.92
C CYS A 133 3.75 6.15 5.30
N PHE A 134 2.81 6.25 6.24
CA PHE A 134 3.04 6.85 7.56
C PHE A 134 3.29 5.82 8.66
N LEU A 135 2.84 4.58 8.47
CA LEU A 135 2.95 3.53 9.47
C LEU A 135 4.42 3.06 9.62
N PRO A 136 5.02 3.11 10.82
CA PRO A 136 6.36 2.58 11.04
C PRO A 136 6.35 1.05 11.18
N ALA A 137 5.99 0.33 10.10
CA ALA A 137 6.02 -1.13 10.04
C ALA A 137 7.44 -1.73 9.88
N ASN A 138 8.48 -0.89 9.97
CA ASN A 138 9.88 -1.26 9.76
C ASN A 138 10.68 -1.51 11.04
N ARG A 139 10.11 -1.23 12.22
CA ARG A 139 10.85 -1.31 13.50
C ARG A 139 11.17 -2.75 13.96
N SER A 140 10.57 -3.77 13.36
CA SER A 140 10.91 -5.18 13.61
C SER A 140 10.59 -6.03 12.38
N PHE A 141 11.41 -7.06 12.11
CA PHE A 141 11.24 -7.99 10.97
C PHE A 141 11.26 -7.29 9.59
N SER A 142 12.30 -6.49 9.35
CA SER A 142 12.62 -5.87 8.05
C SER A 142 14.08 -6.18 7.71
N ILE A 143 14.40 -6.44 6.43
CA ILE A 143 15.80 -6.59 5.97
C ILE A 143 16.60 -5.31 6.24
N ASP A 144 15.93 -4.15 6.27
CA ASP A 144 16.50 -2.85 6.65
C ASP A 144 17.14 -2.87 8.06
N MET A 145 16.57 -3.63 9.01
CA MET A 145 17.14 -3.77 10.35
C MET A 145 18.46 -4.58 10.33
N ILE A 146 18.50 -5.66 9.53
CA ILE A 146 19.71 -6.50 9.37
C ILE A 146 20.86 -5.65 8.81
N PHE A 147 20.58 -4.79 7.83
CA PHE A 147 21.58 -3.86 7.28
C PHE A 147 22.00 -2.75 8.25
N GLN A 148 21.11 -2.24 9.11
CA GLN A 148 21.47 -1.24 10.13
C GLN A 148 22.31 -1.83 11.27
N SER A 149 22.04 -3.07 11.71
CA SER A 149 22.88 -3.75 12.71
C SER A 149 24.31 -4.00 12.21
N CYS A 150 24.48 -4.24 10.91
CA CYS A 150 25.81 -4.49 10.32
C CYS A 150 26.66 -3.20 10.16
N LYS A 151 26.04 -2.02 10.22
CA LYS A 151 26.74 -0.71 10.15
C LYS A 151 27.10 -0.14 11.52
N ALA A 152 26.64 -0.79 12.59
CA ALA A 152 26.86 -0.39 13.99
C ALA A 152 27.81 -1.33 14.75
N SER A 153 28.49 -2.24 14.03
CA SER A 153 29.59 -3.10 14.50
C SER A 153 30.89 -2.68 13.83
#